data_AF-A0ABD1RIZ6-F1
#
_entry.id   AF-A0ABD1RIZ6-F1
#
_cell.length_a   1.000
_cell.length_b   1.000
_cell.length_c   1.000
_cell.angle_alpha   90.00
_cell.angle_beta   90.00
_cell.angle_gamma   90.00
#
_symmetry.space_group_name_H-M   'P 1'
#
loop_
_entity.id
_entity.type
_entity.pdbx_description
1 polymer ?
#
loop_
_entity_poly.entity_id
_entity_poly.type
_entity_poly.pdbx_seq_one_letter_code
_entity_poly.pdbx_strand_id
1 'polypeptide(L)'
;MVVGVGCSSTGDTSAALSAYCATAGIPSIVFLPANRISIAQLVQPIANRAFVLSIDTDFDGCMQLICEVTAKLQIYLANFLNSLRLEGQKTAAIEILQQFDWVIVPGGNLEIEEVWNNEIGPAGVLNSKEFWSQTLEKTLV
;
A
#
# COMPACT_ATOMS: atom_id res chain seq x y z
N MET A 1 -0.06 -18.79 16.40
CA MET A 1 0.48 -19.00 15.06
C MET A 1 -0.41 -18.27 14.07
N VAL A 2 0.15 -17.34 13.30
CA VAL A 2 -0.60 -16.57 12.29
C VAL A 2 -1.11 -17.55 11.22
N VAL A 3 -2.41 -17.48 10.93
CA VAL A 3 -3.09 -18.40 10.00
C VAL A 3 -3.18 -17.84 8.59
N GLY A 4 -2.88 -16.55 8.40
CA GLY A 4 -2.86 -15.89 7.09
C GLY A 4 -2.68 -14.39 7.20
N VAL A 5 -2.65 -13.73 6.05
CA VAL A 5 -2.56 -12.27 5.91
C VAL A 5 -3.77 -11.74 5.16
N GLY A 6 -4.41 -10.73 5.73
CA GLY A 6 -5.57 -10.06 5.20
C GLY A 6 -5.27 -8.65 4.67
N CYS A 7 -6.03 -8.21 3.68
CA CYS A 7 -6.06 -6.81 3.28
C CYS A 7 -7.48 -6.39 2.84
N SER A 8 -7.75 -5.09 2.92
CA SER A 8 -8.94 -4.45 2.35
C SER A 8 -8.49 -3.40 1.36
N SER A 9 -8.13 -3.85 0.16
CA SER A 9 -7.75 -3.01 -0.98
C SER A 9 -8.04 -3.76 -2.27
N THR A 10 -8.38 -3.04 -3.33
CA THR A 10 -8.54 -3.59 -4.69
C THR A 10 -7.35 -3.30 -5.59
N GLY A 11 -6.36 -2.55 -5.11
CA GLY A 11 -5.23 -2.06 -5.91
C GLY A 11 -3.92 -2.80 -5.63
N ASP A 12 -2.81 -2.13 -5.93
CA ASP A 12 -1.45 -2.68 -5.89
C ASP A 12 -1.08 -3.33 -4.56
N THR A 13 -1.57 -2.78 -3.44
CA THR A 13 -1.34 -3.36 -2.12
C THR A 13 -1.85 -4.80 -2.02
N SER A 14 -3.05 -5.08 -2.53
CA SER A 14 -3.62 -6.43 -2.53
C SER A 14 -2.87 -7.35 -3.48
N ALA A 15 -2.48 -6.84 -4.65
CA ALA A 15 -1.73 -7.61 -5.65
C ALA A 15 -0.35 -8.04 -5.12
N ALA A 16 0.43 -7.10 -4.60
CA ALA A 16 1.74 -7.37 -4.03
C ALA A 16 1.63 -8.33 -2.84
N LEU A 17 0.72 -8.06 -1.91
CA LEU A 17 0.51 -8.91 -0.74
C LEU A 17 0.20 -10.35 -1.13
N SER A 18 -0.74 -10.56 -2.06
CA SER A 18 -1.11 -11.90 -2.50
C SER A 18 0.04 -12.61 -3.21
N ALA A 19 0.85 -11.90 -4.00
CA ALA A 19 2.04 -12.46 -4.65
C ALA A 19 3.09 -12.93 -3.64
N TYR A 20 3.42 -12.10 -2.65
CA TYR A 20 4.37 -12.48 -1.58
C TYR A 20 3.83 -13.63 -0.72
N CYS A 21 2.53 -13.62 -0.39
CA CYS A 21 1.89 -14.70 0.36
C CYS A 21 1.90 -16.02 -0.41
N ALA A 22 1.58 -16.00 -1.70
CA ALA A 22 1.62 -17.18 -2.57
C ALA A 22 3.03 -17.77 -2.66
N THR A 23 4.05 -16.91 -2.75
CA THR A 23 5.47 -17.31 -2.77
C THR A 23 5.88 -17.96 -1.46
N ALA A 24 5.42 -17.43 -0.32
CA ALA A 24 5.73 -17.96 1.01
C ALA A 24 4.85 -19.15 1.44
N GLY A 25 3.84 -19.52 0.66
CA GLY A 25 2.86 -20.54 1.03
C GLY A 25 1.93 -20.10 2.18
N ILE A 26 1.76 -18.80 2.38
CA ILE A 26 0.91 -18.22 3.43
C ILE A 26 -0.47 -17.90 2.83
N PRO A 27 -1.59 -18.24 3.49
CA PRO A 27 -2.92 -17.85 3.02
C PRO A 27 -3.08 -16.33 2.94
N SER A 28 -3.53 -15.84 1.79
CA SER A 28 -3.87 -14.43 1.55
C SER A 28 -5.38 -14.27 1.45
N ILE A 29 -5.94 -13.26 2.11
CA ILE A 29 -7.39 -12.98 2.13
C ILE A 29 -7.62 -11.51 1.75
N VAL A 30 -8.54 -11.27 0.82
CA VAL A 30 -8.93 -9.92 0.38
C VAL A 30 -10.39 -9.70 0.74
N PHE A 31 -10.65 -8.75 1.63
CA PHE A 31 -11.99 -8.42 2.11
C PHE A 31 -12.53 -7.21 1.34
N LEU A 32 -13.67 -7.34 0.67
CA LEU A 32 -14.27 -6.27 -0.12
C LEU A 32 -15.80 -6.27 0.04
N PRO A 33 -16.42 -5.09 0.12
CA PRO A 33 -17.87 -5.01 -0.03
C PRO A 33 -18.27 -5.39 -1.46
N ALA A 34 -19.42 -6.05 -1.61
CA ALA A 34 -19.87 -6.66 -2.86
C ALA A 34 -19.97 -5.66 -4.03
N ASN A 35 -20.31 -4.42 -3.73
CA ASN A 35 -20.43 -3.33 -4.70
C ASN A 35 -19.07 -2.72 -5.14
N ARG A 36 -17.93 -3.19 -4.61
CA ARG A 36 -16.58 -2.70 -4.93
C ARG A 36 -15.72 -3.72 -5.67
N ILE A 37 -16.33 -4.75 -6.24
CA ILE A 37 -15.60 -5.82 -6.92
C ILE A 37 -15.50 -5.54 -8.42
N SER A 38 -14.27 -5.46 -8.90
CA SER A 38 -13.94 -5.44 -10.33
C SER A 38 -12.94 -6.56 -10.62
N ILE A 39 -13.28 -7.45 -11.55
CA ILE A 39 -12.40 -8.55 -11.96
C ILE A 39 -11.07 -8.00 -12.48
N ALA A 40 -11.09 -6.89 -13.22
CA ALA A 40 -9.88 -6.28 -13.77
C ALA A 40 -8.93 -5.80 -12.67
N GLN A 41 -9.46 -5.23 -11.58
CA GLN A 41 -8.66 -4.78 -10.44
C GLN A 41 -8.11 -5.97 -9.64
N LEU A 42 -8.86 -7.07 -9.57
CA LEU A 42 -8.53 -8.24 -8.75
C LEU A 42 -7.81 -9.35 -9.51
N VAL A 43 -7.47 -9.14 -10.78
CA VAL A 43 -6.82 -10.16 -11.61
C VAL A 43 -5.54 -10.71 -10.97
N GLN A 44 -4.73 -9.84 -10.37
CA GLN A 44 -3.47 -10.22 -9.73
C GLN A 44 -3.68 -10.99 -8.40
N PRO A 45 -4.49 -10.52 -7.43
CA PRO A 45 -4.83 -11.31 -6.26
C PRO A 45 -5.41 -12.70 -6.60
N ILE A 46 -6.34 -12.76 -7.55
CA ILE A 46 -6.99 -14.02 -7.97
C ILE A 46 -5.97 -14.96 -8.61
N ALA A 47 -5.12 -14.47 -9.52
CA ALA A 47 -4.07 -15.27 -10.14
C ALA A 47 -3.07 -15.82 -9.11
N ASN A 48 -2.81 -15.06 -8.04
CA ASN A 48 -2.00 -15.47 -6.90
C ASN A 48 -2.77 -16.29 -5.84
N ARG A 49 -3.96 -16.81 -6.18
CA ARG A 49 -4.78 -17.68 -5.31
C ARG A 49 -5.21 -17.04 -3.99
N ALA A 50 -5.34 -15.71 -3.96
CA ALA A 50 -5.92 -15.04 -2.81
C ALA A 50 -7.39 -15.44 -2.63
N PHE A 51 -7.81 -15.59 -1.38
CA PHE A 51 -9.20 -15.80 -1.04
C PHE A 51 -9.94 -14.46 -1.01
N VAL A 52 -10.62 -14.14 -2.11
CA VAL A 52 -11.36 -12.88 -2.26
C VAL A 52 -12.77 -13.06 -1.70
N LEU A 53 -13.09 -12.32 -0.64
CA LEU A 53 -14.38 -12.31 0.02
C LEU A 53 -15.20 -11.10 -0.43
N SER A 54 -16.31 -11.39 -1.10
CA SER A 54 -17.37 -10.44 -1.42
C SER A 54 -18.39 -10.39 -0.28
N ILE A 55 -18.39 -9.32 0.49
CA ILE A 55 -19.23 -9.17 1.66
C ILE A 55 -20.43 -8.29 1.31
N ASP A 56 -21.64 -8.79 1.54
CA ASP A 56 -22.87 -8.04 1.29
C ASP A 56 -23.12 -7.00 2.40
N THR A 57 -22.35 -5.92 2.33
CA THR A 57 -22.37 -4.81 3.28
C THR A 57 -21.68 -3.59 2.67
N ASP A 58 -21.72 -2.46 3.36
CA ASP A 58 -20.99 -1.25 3.00
C ASP A 58 -19.54 -1.26 3.52
N PHE A 59 -18.82 -0.15 3.40
CA PHE A 59 -17.42 -0.09 3.85
C PHE A 59 -17.29 -0.28 5.36
N ASP A 60 -18.17 0.36 6.14
CA ASP A 60 -18.10 0.33 7.61
C ASP A 60 -18.43 -1.06 8.15
N GLY A 61 -19.47 -1.71 7.61
CA GLY A 61 -19.80 -3.08 7.96
C GLY A 61 -18.71 -4.07 7.54
N CYS A 62 -18.03 -3.83 6.42
CA CYS A 62 -16.87 -4.61 6.00
C CYS A 62 -15.72 -4.48 7.02
N MET A 63 -15.42 -3.27 7.49
CA MET A 63 -14.38 -3.04 8.50
C MET A 63 -14.74 -3.69 9.85
N GLN A 64 -16.01 -3.60 10.28
CA GLN A 64 -16.47 -4.28 11.50
C GLN A 64 -16.26 -5.79 11.42
N LEU A 65 -16.66 -6.41 10.31
CA LEU A 65 -16.46 -7.84 10.10
C LEU A 65 -14.98 -8.22 10.07
N ILE A 66 -14.13 -7.42 9.43
CA ILE A 66 -12.68 -7.64 9.43
C ILE A 66 -12.13 -7.60 10.86
N CYS A 67 -12.53 -6.63 11.68
CA CYS A 67 -12.12 -6.54 13.08
C CYS A 67 -12.57 -7.76 13.88
N GLU A 68 -13.81 -8.22 13.70
CA GLU A 68 -14.32 -9.42 14.39
C GLU A 68 -13.59 -10.70 13.97
N VAL A 69 -13.34 -10.85 12.67
CA VAL A 69 -12.67 -12.02 12.11
C VAL A 69 -11.21 -12.06 12.57
N THR A 70 -10.51 -10.93 12.55
CA THR A 70 -9.09 -10.83 12.95
C THR A 70 -8.90 -10.91 14.47
N ALA A 71 -9.93 -10.59 15.25
CA ALA A 71 -9.93 -10.83 16.69
C ALA A 71 -10.07 -12.33 17.04
N LYS A 72 -10.76 -13.11 16.20
CA LYS A 72 -11.04 -14.54 16.44
C LYS A 72 -10.02 -15.45 15.76
N LEU A 73 -9.62 -15.11 14.54
CA LEU A 73 -8.64 -15.81 13.72
C LEU A 73 -7.36 -15.00 13.74
N GLN A 74 -6.21 -15.65 13.96
CA GLN A 74 -4.90 -14.97 13.98
C GLN A 74 -4.46 -14.53 12.57
N ILE A 75 -5.21 -13.63 11.94
CA ILE A 75 -4.97 -13.05 10.61
C ILE A 75 -4.35 -11.67 10.82
N TYR A 76 -3.20 -11.43 10.18
CA TYR A 76 -2.56 -10.13 10.21
C TYR A 76 -3.10 -9.20 9.11
N LEU A 77 -3.49 -7.97 9.44
CA LEU A 77 -3.98 -6.99 8.47
C LEU A 77 -2.86 -6.08 7.97
N ALA A 78 -2.56 -6.15 6.68
CA ALA A 78 -1.42 -5.45 6.12
C ALA A 78 -1.63 -3.94 5.87
N ASN A 79 -2.88 -3.49 5.70
CA ASN A 79 -3.17 -2.11 5.26
C ASN A 79 -3.24 -1.09 6.41
N PHE A 80 -3.45 -1.53 7.65
CA PHE A 80 -3.78 -0.62 8.76
C PHE A 80 -2.66 -0.46 9.79
N LEU A 81 -1.72 -1.41 9.92
CA LEU A 81 -0.74 -1.44 11.01
C LEU A 81 0.60 -2.07 10.60
N ASN A 82 1.11 -1.74 9.42
CA ASN A 82 2.36 -2.34 8.96
C ASN A 82 3.49 -1.34 8.77
N SER A 83 4.12 -0.92 9.87
CA SER A 83 5.36 -0.13 9.86
C SER A 83 6.48 -0.83 9.09
N LEU A 84 6.47 -2.16 8.95
CA LEU A 84 7.49 -2.87 8.16
C LEU A 84 7.38 -2.57 6.67
N ARG A 85 6.20 -2.15 6.17
CA ARG A 85 6.07 -1.69 4.78
C ARG A 85 6.92 -0.44 4.55
N LEU A 86 6.98 0.46 5.54
CA LEU A 86 7.81 1.66 5.46
C LEU A 86 9.26 1.28 5.33
N GLU A 87 9.77 0.37 6.18
CA GLU A 87 11.16 -0.10 6.16
C GLU A 87 11.59 -0.62 4.78
N GLY A 88 10.72 -1.39 4.11
CA GLY A 88 10.98 -1.82 2.74
C GLY A 88 10.99 -0.65 1.75
N GLN A 89 10.01 0.25 1.83
CA GLN A 89 9.89 1.40 0.92
C GLN A 89 11.07 2.39 1.04
N LYS A 90 11.70 2.52 2.22
CA LYS A 90 12.87 3.42 2.40
C LYS A 90 14.03 3.04 1.49
N THR A 91 14.18 1.76 1.17
CA THR A 91 15.27 1.27 0.33
C THR A 91 15.24 1.91 -1.06
N ALA A 92 14.06 2.14 -1.63
CA ALA A 92 13.92 2.82 -2.92
C ALA A 92 14.46 4.26 -2.87
N ALA A 93 14.21 4.98 -1.77
CA ALA A 93 14.75 6.33 -1.56
C ALA A 93 16.29 6.31 -1.45
N ILE A 94 16.85 5.34 -0.71
CA ILE A 94 18.31 5.16 -0.57
C ILE A 94 18.95 4.83 -1.92
N GLU A 95 18.35 3.93 -2.70
CA GLU A 95 18.82 3.55 -4.04
C GLU A 95 18.82 4.73 -5.00
N ILE A 96 17.78 5.57 -4.96
CA ILE A 96 17.69 6.77 -5.79
C ILE A 96 18.79 7.78 -5.43
N LEU A 97 19.05 8.01 -4.15
CA LEU A 97 20.12 8.91 -3.69
C LEU A 97 21.52 8.46 -4.10
N GLN A 98 21.74 7.15 -4.22
CA GLN A 98 23.01 6.63 -4.72
C GLN A 98 23.23 6.93 -6.21
N GLN A 99 22.15 7.23 -6.96
CA GLN A 99 22.17 7.33 -8.42
C GLN A 99 21.92 8.75 -8.93
N PHE A 100 21.21 9.59 -8.17
CA PHE A 100 20.71 10.88 -8.64
C PHE A 100 20.74 11.95 -7.54
N ASP A 101 20.88 13.20 -7.96
CA ASP A 101 20.92 14.37 -7.07
C ASP A 101 19.53 14.92 -6.70
N TRP A 102 18.50 14.64 -7.51
CA TRP A 102 17.13 15.14 -7.33
C TRP A 102 16.11 14.06 -7.70
N VAL A 103 14.98 14.04 -6.99
CA VAL A 103 13.87 13.11 -7.25
C VAL A 103 12.51 13.78 -7.06
N ILE A 104 11.57 13.41 -7.93
CA ILE A 104 10.15 13.76 -7.80
C ILE A 104 9.38 12.48 -7.49
N VAL A 105 8.70 12.45 -6.36
CA VAL A 105 7.89 11.31 -5.91
C VAL A 105 6.40 11.67 -5.99
N PRO A 106 5.56 10.89 -6.70
CA PRO A 106 4.11 11.12 -6.72
C PRO A 106 3.48 10.87 -5.33
N GLY A 107 2.90 11.91 -4.73
CA GLY A 107 2.37 11.90 -3.35
C GLY A 107 1.00 11.24 -3.18
N GLY A 108 0.73 10.11 -3.84
CA GLY A 108 -0.55 9.39 -3.66
C GLY A 108 -0.65 8.71 -2.28
N ASN A 109 0.44 8.06 -1.87
CA ASN A 109 0.62 7.47 -0.54
C ASN A 109 1.84 8.15 0.10
N LEU A 110 1.59 8.98 1.13
CA LEU A 110 2.59 9.88 1.71
C LEU A 110 3.64 9.18 2.59
N GLU A 111 3.58 7.85 2.69
CA GLU A 111 4.50 7.00 3.45
C GLU A 111 5.99 7.26 3.13
N ILE A 112 6.35 7.47 1.86
CA ILE A 112 7.73 7.78 1.45
C ILE A 112 8.19 9.18 1.88
N GLU A 113 7.27 10.16 1.93
CA GLU A 113 7.58 11.52 2.36
C GLU A 113 7.96 11.56 3.84
N GLU A 114 7.21 10.84 4.68
CA GLU A 114 7.45 10.80 6.12
C GLU A 114 8.80 10.13 6.46
N VAL A 115 9.14 9.06 5.76
CA VAL A 115 10.45 8.40 5.85
C VAL A 115 11.57 9.37 5.47
N TRP A 116 11.40 10.09 4.37
CA TRP A 116 12.42 11.00 3.86
C TRP A 116 12.74 12.12 4.84
N ASN A 117 11.70 12.78 5.34
CA ASN A 117 11.82 13.92 6.24
C ASN A 117 12.46 13.55 7.59
N ASN A 118 12.23 12.33 8.06
CA ASN A 118 12.65 11.94 9.41
C ASN A 118 13.99 11.17 9.46
N GLU A 119 14.35 10.43 8.40
CA GLU A 119 15.43 9.43 8.51
C GLU A 119 16.55 9.57 7.49
N ILE A 120 16.28 10.11 6.30
CA ILE A 120 17.26 10.12 5.19
C ILE A 120 17.93 11.49 5.04
N GLY A 121 17.25 12.58 5.42
CA GLY A 121 17.80 13.94 5.42
C GLY A 121 17.51 14.73 4.14
N PRO A 122 17.87 16.03 4.10
CA PRO A 122 17.39 16.99 3.11
C PRO A 122 18.17 16.88 1.78
N ALA A 123 18.05 15.76 1.09
CA ALA A 123 18.54 15.64 -0.28
C ALA A 123 17.43 15.99 -1.28
N GLY A 124 17.01 17.26 -1.30
CA GLY A 124 16.38 17.89 -2.47
C GLY A 124 15.08 17.27 -3.02
N VAL A 125 14.24 16.62 -2.22
CA VAL A 125 12.92 16.16 -2.71
C VAL A 125 12.01 17.36 -2.85
N LEU A 126 11.59 17.64 -4.09
CA LEU A 126 10.49 18.56 -4.35
C LEU A 126 9.21 17.75 -4.38
N ASN A 127 8.32 18.01 -3.42
CA ASN A 127 6.98 17.43 -3.50
C ASN A 127 6.20 18.05 -4.67
N SER A 128 5.06 17.47 -5.04
CA SER A 128 4.27 17.99 -6.16
C SER A 128 3.87 19.46 -5.99
N LYS A 129 3.60 19.94 -4.76
CA LYS A 129 3.26 21.36 -4.51
C LYS A 129 4.48 22.28 -4.70
N GLU A 130 5.65 21.90 -4.21
CA GLU A 130 6.90 22.65 -4.36
C GLU A 130 7.39 22.64 -5.81
N PHE A 131 7.24 21.51 -6.50
CA PHE A 131 7.50 21.39 -7.93
C PHE A 131 6.61 22.35 -8.74
N TRP A 132 5.29 22.36 -8.49
CA TRP A 132 4.38 23.30 -9.16
C TRP A 132 4.70 24.76 -8.82
N SER A 133 5.06 25.06 -7.56
CA SER A 133 5.47 26.40 -7.13
C SER A 133 6.71 26.89 -7.89
N GLN A 134 7.76 26.07 -7.96
CA GLN A 134 9.02 26.43 -8.61
C GLN A 134 8.91 26.44 -10.14
N THR A 135 8.00 25.65 -10.73
CA THR A 135 7.76 25.61 -12.18
C THR A 135 6.89 26.78 -12.63
N LEU A 136 5.88 27.19 -11.85
CA LEU A 136 5.05 28.36 -12.14
C LEU A 136 5.85 29.66 -12.07
N GLU A 137 6.77 29.81 -11.11
CA GLU A 137 7.66 30.98 -11.04
C GLU A 137 8.59 31.10 -12.25
N LYS A 138 9.01 29.99 -12.86
CA LYS A 138 9.89 29.99 -14.04
C LYS A 138 9.15 30.13 -15.38
N THR A 139 7.82 30.00 -15.41
CA THR A 139 7.01 30.07 -16.64
C THR A 139 6.26 31.41 -16.77
N LEU A 140 6.26 32.24 -15.73
CA LEU A 140 5.62 33.57 -15.69
C LEU A 140 6.60 34.74 -15.82
N VAL A 141 7.79 34.52 -16.41
CA VAL A 141 8.69 35.58 -16.91
C VAL A 141 8.80 35.49 -18.41
#